data_AF-A0A3C1UGP7-F1
#
_entry.id   AF-A0A3C1UGP7-F1
#
_cell.length_a   1.000
_cell.length_b   1.000
_cell.length_c   1.000
_cell.angle_alpha   90.00
_cell.angle_beta   90.00
_cell.angle_gamma   90.00
#
_symmetry.space_group_name_H-M   'P 1'
#
loop_
_entity.id
_entity.type
_entity.pdbx_description
1 polymer ?
#
loop_
_entity_poly.entity_id
_entity_poly.type
_entity_poly.pdbx_seq_one_letter_code
_entity_poly.pdbx_strand_id
1 'polypeptide(L)' 'GLKVQTRINDDQSLSTSLITTRQIDDIIAEASEYFTLKMGDMIVIGSDNEGHSLSIGEHLSGTINEKDSLTIRIK' A
#
# COMPACT_ATOMS: atom_id res chain seq x y z
N GLY A 1 -9.48 -7.90 -8.32
CA GLY A 1 -8.95 -7.14 -7.18
C GLY A 1 -7.51 -6.79 -7.44
N LEU A 2 -6.96 -5.83 -6.72
CA LEU A 2 -5.55 -5.46 -6.71
C LEU A 2 -4.86 -6.25 -5.60
N LYS A 3 -3.84 -7.04 -5.96
CA LYS A 3 -2.96 -7.71 -5.01
C LYS A 3 -1.76 -6.79 -4.76
N VAL A 4 -1.65 -6.22 -3.56
CA VAL A 4 -0.53 -5.38 -3.16
C VAL A 4 0.38 -6.24 -2.29
N GLN A 5 1.69 -6.22 -2.56
CA GLN A 5 2.66 -6.94 -1.75
C GLN A 5 3.88 -6.06 -1.48
N THR A 6 4.34 -6.08 -0.22
CA THR A 6 5.54 -5.35 0.21
C THR A 6 6.61 -6.34 0.63
N ARG A 7 7.86 -6.11 0.22
CA ARG A 7 9.02 -6.95 0.53
C ARG A 7 10.19 -6.13 1.07
N ILE A 8 11.00 -6.74 1.92
CA ILE A 8 12.31 -6.21 2.34
C ILE A 8 13.42 -7.04 1.72
N ASN A 9 14.40 -6.37 1.13
CA ASN A 9 15.58 -6.95 0.50
C ASN A 9 15.26 -8.07 -0.49
N ASP A 10 14.10 -7.98 -1.15
CA ASP A 10 13.54 -8.93 -2.12
C ASP A 10 13.30 -10.37 -1.63
N ASP A 11 13.68 -10.72 -0.40
CA ASP A 11 13.60 -12.07 0.14
C ASP A 11 12.46 -12.31 1.14
N GLN A 12 11.91 -11.25 1.76
CA GLN A 12 10.86 -11.38 2.79
C GLN A 12 9.60 -10.59 2.43
N SER A 13 8.49 -11.29 2.15
CA SER A 13 7.16 -10.68 2.00
C SER A 13 6.61 -10.29 3.38
N LEU A 14 6.59 -8.99 3.68
CA LEU A 14 6.05 -8.45 4.92
C LEU A 14 4.53 -8.43 4.97
N SER A 15 3.92 -8.14 3.83
CA SER A 15 2.51 -7.81 3.76
C SER A 15 1.99 -8.17 2.39
N THR A 16 0.81 -8.82 2.36
CA THR A 16 0.05 -9.04 1.13
C THR A 16 -1.40 -8.68 1.42
N SER A 17 -1.94 -7.76 0.64
CA SER A 17 -3.33 -7.31 0.76
C SER A 17 -4.04 -7.53 -0.57
N LEU A 18 -5.29 -7.97 -0.51
CA LEU A 18 -6.17 -8.06 -1.67
C LEU A 18 -7.26 -7.00 -1.54
N ILE A 19 -7.20 -5.98 -2.38
CA ILE A 19 -8.16 -4.87 -2.41
C ILE A 19 -9.13 -5.11 -3.56
N THR A 20 -10.41 -5.25 -3.28
CA THR A 20 -11.44 -5.35 -4.32
C THR A 20 -11.86 -3.98 -4.81
N THR A 21 -12.40 -3.88 -6.03
CA THR A 21 -12.92 -2.60 -6.56
C THR A 21 -14.08 -2.08 -5.72
N ARG A 22 -14.95 -2.98 -5.25
CA ARG A 22 -16.06 -2.64 -4.35
C ARG A 22 -15.56 -1.98 -3.07
N GLN A 23 -14.49 -2.50 -2.46
CA GLN A 23 -13.90 -1.88 -1.28
C GLN A 23 -13.33 -0.48 -1.58
N ILE A 24 -12.80 -0.25 -2.77
CA ILE A 24 -12.32 1.09 -3.17
C ILE A 24 -13.51 2.05 -3.27
N ASP A 25 -14.61 1.63 -3.92
CA ASP A 25 -15.81 2.44 -4.05
C ASP A 25 -16.40 2.79 -2.68
N ASP A 26 -16.48 1.81 -1.77
CA ASP A 26 -16.98 1.99 -0.40
C ASP A 26 -16.10 3.00 0.38
N ILE A 27 -14.77 2.91 0.26
CA ILE A 27 -13.83 3.84 0.92
C ILE A 27 -13.97 5.26 0.37
N ILE A 28 -14.15 5.42 -0.93
CA ILE A 28 -14.35 6.74 -1.55
C ILE A 28 -15.69 7.33 -1.08
N ALA A 29 -16.74 6.52 -1.06
CA ALA A 29 -18.06 6.95 -0.58
C ALA A 29 -17.96 7.43 0.87
N GLU A 30 -17.41 6.62 1.77
CA GLU A 30 -17.22 6.95 3.18
C GLU A 30 -16.37 8.22 3.36
N ALA A 31 -15.21 8.32 2.70
CA ALA A 31 -14.36 9.51 2.80
C ALA A 31 -15.08 10.78 2.33
N SER A 32 -15.92 10.67 1.30
CA SER A 32 -16.68 11.79 0.73
C SER A 32 -17.84 12.28 1.62
N GLU A 33 -18.32 11.46 2.55
CA GLU A 33 -19.32 11.86 3.55
C GLU A 33 -18.75 12.87 4.56
N TYR A 34 -17.45 12.75 4.87
CA TYR A 34 -16.77 13.60 5.85
C TYR A 34 -15.98 14.74 5.20
N PHE A 35 -15.46 14.53 3.99
CA PHE A 35 -14.55 15.48 3.33
C PHE A 35 -14.93 15.68 1.86
N THR A 36 -14.89 16.92 1.39
CA THR A 36 -14.96 17.18 -0.05
C THR A 36 -13.64 16.81 -0.72
N LEU A 37 -13.61 15.66 -1.40
CA LEU A 37 -12.46 15.19 -2.15
C LEU A 37 -12.22 16.08 -3.39
N LYS A 38 -10.95 16.42 -3.62
CA LYS A 38 -10.48 17.22 -4.75
C LYS A 38 -9.58 16.39 -5.67
N MET A 39 -9.48 16.84 -6.91
CA MET A 39 -8.52 16.25 -7.86
C MET A 39 -7.10 16.40 -7.32
N GLY A 40 -6.39 15.27 -7.27
CA GLY A 40 -5.04 15.19 -6.70
C GLY A 40 -4.99 14.75 -5.24
N ASP A 41 -6.12 14.62 -4.55
CA ASP A 41 -6.15 14.06 -3.20
C ASP A 41 -5.74 12.58 -3.22
N MET A 42 -4.97 12.17 -2.21
CA MET A 42 -4.48 10.81 -2.06
C MET A 42 -5.12 10.16 -0.84
N ILE A 43 -5.80 9.04 -1.06
CA ILE A 43 -6.36 8.20 0.02
C ILE A 43 -5.42 7.02 0.23
N VAL A 44 -4.91 6.86 1.45
CA VAL A 44 -4.03 5.75 1.82
C VAL A 44 -4.84 4.69 2.53
N ILE A 45 -4.91 3.50 1.91
CA ILE A 45 -5.58 2.34 2.50
C ILE A 45 -4.51 1.53 3.23
N GLY A 46 -4.49 1.65 4.56
CA GLY A 46 -3.59 0.88 5.40
C GLY A 46 -3.94 -0.61 5.40
N SER A 47 -2.93 -1.46 5.56
CA SER A 47 -3.12 -2.85 5.95
C SER A 47 -2.74 -2.98 7.42
N ASP A 48 -3.49 -3.78 8.14
CA ASP A 48 -3.38 -4.17 9.56
C ASP A 48 -2.09 -4.91 9.95
N ASN A 49 -1.04 -4.87 9.12
CA ASN A 49 0.20 -5.57 9.46
C ASN A 49 0.90 -4.85 10.60
N GLU A 50 1.40 -5.64 11.56
CA GLU A 50 2.31 -5.15 12.59
C GLU A 50 3.48 -4.42 11.92
N GLY A 51 3.74 -3.18 12.36
CA GLY A 51 4.79 -2.36 11.78
C GLY A 51 6.13 -3.08 11.87
N HIS A 52 6.85 -3.15 10.75
CA HIS A 52 8.20 -3.69 10.72
C HIS A 52 9.24 -2.56 10.86
N SER A 53 10.21 -2.74 11.75
CA SER A 53 11.31 -1.77 11.88
C SER A 53 12.28 -1.95 10.71
N LEU A 54 12.56 -0.87 10.00
CA LEU A 54 13.54 -0.86 8.92
C LEU A 54 14.89 -0.37 9.42
N SER A 55 15.96 -0.99 8.94
CA SER A 55 17.35 -0.65 9.22
C SER A 55 17.98 0.11 8.06
N ILE A 56 18.97 0.96 8.35
CA ILE A 56 19.75 1.65 7.33
C ILE A 56 20.43 0.62 6.41
N GLY A 57 20.32 0.83 5.10
CA GLY A 57 20.86 -0.04 4.07
C GLY A 57 19.85 -1.02 3.47
N GLU A 58 18.69 -1.21 4.10
CA GLU A 58 17.64 -2.08 3.57
C GLU A 58 16.90 -1.47 2.36
N HIS A 59 16.35 -2.35 1.52
CA HIS A 59 15.49 -1.99 0.39
C HIS A 59 14.06 -2.43 0.67
N LEU A 60 13.13 -1.49 0.55
CA LEU A 60 11.69 -1.76 0.57
C LEU A 60 11.19 -1.76 -0.87
N SER A 61 10.65 -2.89 -1.32
CA SER A 61 10.01 -3.01 -2.64
C SER A 61 8.52 -3.28 -2.50
N GLY A 62 7.72 -2.64 -3.34
CA GLY A 62 6.27 -2.75 -3.41
C GLY A 62 5.83 -3.18 -4.80
N THR A 63 4.97 -4.19 -4.85
CA THR A 63 4.38 -4.69 -6.10
C THR A 63 2.87 -4.56 -6.08
N ILE A 64 2.29 -4.29 -7.26
CA ILE A 64 0.84 -4.32 -7.49
C ILE A 64 0.59 -5.32 -8.61
N ASN A 65 -0.22 -6.34 -8.33
CA ASN A 65 -0.46 -7.47 -9.22
C ASN A 65 0.86 -8.06 -9.76
N GLU A 66 1.83 -8.25 -8.85
CA GLU A 66 3.14 -8.86 -9.12
C GLU A 66 4.04 -8.03 -10.05
N LYS A 67 3.64 -6.80 -10.39
CA LYS A 67 4.48 -5.84 -11.10
C LYS A 67 5.12 -4.88 -10.12
N ASP A 68 6.41 -4.61 -10.31
CA ASP A 68 7.13 -3.62 -9.53
C ASP A 68 6.48 -2.25 -9.68
N SER A 69 6.18 -1.62 -8.55
CA SER A 69 5.52 -0.32 -8.50
C SER A 69 6.37 0.72 -7.80
N LEU A 70 7.16 0.33 -6.81
CA LEU A 70 7.96 1.24 -6.01
C LEU A 70 9.13 0.50 -5.36
N THR A 71 10.31 1.11 -5.39
CA THR A 71 11.49 0.63 -4.66
C THR A 71 12.12 1.80 -3.92
N ILE A 72 12.30 1.67 -2.61
CA ILE A 72 12.89 2.68 -1.74
C ILE A 72 14.09 2.05 -1.04
N ARG A 73 15.20 2.80 -0.97
CA ARG A 73 16.36 2.43 -0.16
C ARG A 73 16.41 3.27 1.10
N ILE A 74 16.55 2.63 2.25
CA ILE A 74 16.71 3.31 3.54
C ILE A 74 18.17 3.76 3.67
N LYS A 75 18.37 5.06 3.88
CA LYS A 75 19.67 5.71 3.99
C LYS A 75 19.81 6.42 5.32
#